data_AF-A0AA41Z9J9-F1
#
_entry.id   AF-A0AA41Z9J9-F1
#
_cell.length_a   1.000
_cell.length_b   1.000
_cell.length_c   1.000
_cell.angle_alpha   90.00
_cell.angle_beta   90.00
_cell.angle_gamma   90.00
#
_symmetry.space_group_name_H-M   'P 1'
#
loop_
_entity.id
_entity.type
_entity.pdbx_description
1 polymer ?
#
loop_
_entity_poly.entity_id
_entity_poly.type
_entity_poly.pdbx_seq_one_letter_code
_entity_poly.pdbx_strand_id
1 'polypeptide(L)' 'GGHRPAAIYTLIETAKLNDVDPQAWLAWALAKLPDHPAKRIDEILPWNWKAARTAEALAKAA' A
#
# COMPACT_ATOMS: atom_id res chain seq x y z
N GLY A 1 -20.14 15.99 0.40
CA GLY A 1 -19.91 14.88 1.36
C GLY A 1 -19.33 13.61 0.76
N GLY A 2 -19.56 13.28 -0.53
CA GLY A 2 -19.27 11.94 -1.07
C GLY A 2 -17.87 11.65 -1.63
N HIS A 3 -16.94 12.62 -1.67
CA HIS A 3 -15.64 12.43 -2.36
C HIS A 3 -14.63 11.61 -1.56
N ARG A 4 -14.63 11.72 -0.22
CA ARG A 4 -13.69 11.00 0.66
C ARG A 4 -14.03 9.51 0.83
N PRO A 5 -15.32 9.12 1.01
CA PRO A 5 -15.68 7.71 1.05
C PRO A 5 -15.34 6.98 -0.24
N ALA A 6 -15.65 7.58 -1.40
CA ALA A 6 -15.37 6.99 -2.71
C ALA A 6 -13.88 6.69 -2.92
N ALA A 7 -13.00 7.63 -2.54
CA ALA A 7 -11.56 7.44 -2.64
C ALA A 7 -11.06 6.27 -1.77
N ILE A 8 -11.56 6.14 -0.54
CA ILE A 8 -11.18 5.03 0.35
C ILE A 8 -11.64 3.69 -0.23
N TYR A 9 -12.87 3.60 -0.74
CA TYR A 9 -13.36 2.36 -1.37
C TYR A 9 -12.50 1.96 -2.57
N THR A 10 -12.14 2.91 -3.45
CA THR A 10 -11.26 2.64 -4.59
C THR A 10 -9.89 2.11 -4.15
N LEU A 11 -9.31 2.65 -3.07
CA LEU A 11 -8.03 2.17 -2.53
C LEU A 11 -8.16 0.75 -1.97
N ILE A 12 -9.25 0.46 -1.23
CA ILE A 12 -9.53 -0.88 -0.72
C ILE A 12 -9.66 -1.90 -1.86
N GLU A 13 -10.44 -1.57 -2.89
CA GLU A 13 -10.60 -2.47 -4.04
C GLU A 13 -9.28 -2.66 -4.80
N THR A 14 -8.46 -1.62 -4.92
CA THR A 14 -7.12 -1.71 -5.52
C THR A 14 -6.22 -2.68 -4.76
N ALA A 15 -6.22 -2.64 -3.43
CA ALA A 15 -5.44 -3.58 -2.62
C ALA A 15 -5.89 -5.03 -2.83
N LYS A 16 -7.21 -5.27 -2.81
CA LYS A 16 -7.78 -6.61 -3.06
C LYS A 16 -7.43 -7.15 -4.43
N LEU A 17 -7.53 -6.33 -5.48
CA LEU A 17 -7.19 -6.71 -6.86
C LEU A 17 -5.70 -7.08 -7.05
N ASN A 18 -4.84 -6.70 -6.09
CA ASN A 18 -3.42 -7.01 -6.10
C ASN A 18 -3.04 -8.13 -5.09
N ASP A 19 -4.03 -8.85 -4.56
CA ASP A 19 -3.85 -9.89 -3.54
C ASP A 19 -3.04 -9.37 -2.34
N VAL A 20 -3.43 -8.17 -1.87
CA VAL A 20 -2.83 -7.47 -0.74
C VAL A 20 -3.90 -7.23 0.32
N ASP A 21 -3.58 -7.54 1.57
CA ASP A 21 -4.45 -7.21 2.71
C ASP A 21 -4.66 -5.67 2.77
N PRO A 22 -5.90 -5.18 2.57
CA PRO A 22 -6.15 -3.74 2.47
C PRO A 22 -5.82 -2.98 3.75
N GLN A 23 -6.04 -3.59 4.92
CA GLN A 23 -5.80 -2.92 6.19
C GLN A 23 -4.30 -2.74 6.45
N ALA A 24 -3.50 -3.80 6.26
CA ALA A 24 -2.07 -3.77 6.48
C ALA A 24 -1.37 -2.81 5.49
N TRP A 25 -1.76 -2.84 4.21
CA TRP A 25 -1.20 -1.90 3.24
C TRP A 25 -1.60 -0.46 3.52
N LEU A 26 -2.88 -0.19 3.82
CA LEU A 26 -3.33 1.18 4.07
C LEU A 26 -2.69 1.76 5.34
N ALA A 27 -2.56 0.97 6.40
CA ALA A 27 -1.88 1.38 7.63
C ALA A 27 -0.41 1.78 7.36
N TRP A 28 0.31 0.95 6.59
CA TRP A 28 1.68 1.24 6.18
C TRP A 28 1.78 2.46 5.26
N ALA A 29 0.90 2.56 4.25
CA ALA A 29 0.90 3.64 3.29
C ALA A 29 0.61 4.98 3.97
N LEU A 30 -0.38 5.03 4.87
CA LEU A 30 -0.70 6.22 5.66
C LEU A 30 0.41 6.62 6.63
N ALA A 31 1.14 5.65 7.21
CA ALA A 31 2.30 5.93 8.05
C ALA A 31 3.48 6.50 7.24
N LYS A 32 3.63 6.08 5.98
CA LYS A 32 4.74 6.50 5.10
C LYS A 32 4.47 7.81 4.37
N LEU A 33 3.20 8.12 4.10
CA LEU A 33 2.77 9.26 3.28
C LEU A 33 3.31 10.63 3.74
N PRO A 34 3.41 10.97 5.05
CA PRO A 34 3.88 12.28 5.49
C PRO A 34 5.32 12.60 5.04
N ASP A 35 6.17 11.57 5.00
CA ASP A 35 7.60 11.70 4.68
C ASP A 35 7.90 11.29 3.22
N HIS A 36 6.88 10.93 2.44
CA HIS A 36 7.05 10.41 1.09
C HIS A 36 6.83 11.49 0.01
N PRO A 37 7.78 11.68 -0.93
CA PRO A 37 7.58 12.64 -2.02
C PRO A 37 6.38 12.28 -2.89
N ALA A 38 5.46 13.23 -3.09
CA ALA A 38 4.26 13.02 -3.89
C ALA A 38 4.54 12.55 -5.33
N LYS A 39 5.68 12.95 -5.91
CA LYS A 39 6.12 12.51 -7.26
C LYS A 39 6.49 11.03 -7.35
N ARG A 40 6.63 10.34 -6.22
CA ARG A 40 7.01 8.92 -6.13
C ARG A 40 5.91 8.06 -5.50
N ILE A 41 4.66 8.50 -5.58
CA ILE A 41 3.52 7.79 -4.97
C ILE A 41 3.39 6.35 -5.47
N ASP A 42 3.93 6.07 -6.66
CA ASP A 42 4.01 4.73 -7.22
C ASP A 42 4.78 3.76 -6.32
N GLU A 43 5.81 4.22 -5.59
CA GLU A 43 6.58 3.41 -4.64
C GLU A 43 5.75 2.92 -3.44
N ILE A 44 4.60 3.54 -3.16
CA ILE A 44 3.71 3.13 -2.07
C ILE A 44 2.49 2.32 -2.53
N LEU A 45 2.42 1.94 -3.81
CA LEU A 45 1.34 1.12 -4.35
C LEU A 45 1.38 -0.32 -3.80
N PRO A 46 0.23 -1.03 -3.77
CA PRO A 46 0.11 -2.31 -3.06
C PRO A 46 1.10 -3.38 -3.53
N TRP A 47 1.39 -3.45 -4.83
CA TRP A 47 2.32 -4.44 -5.39
C TRP A 47 3.77 -4.19 -4.99
N ASN A 48 4.18 -2.92 -4.87
CA ASN A 48 5.52 -2.56 -4.41
C ASN A 48 5.70 -2.89 -2.92
N TRP A 49 4.66 -2.62 -2.12
CA TRP A 49 4.63 -3.03 -0.72
C TRP A 49 4.71 -4.57 -0.57
N LYS A 50 3.96 -5.31 -1.37
CA LYS A 50 4.00 -6.79 -1.38
C LYS A 50 5.39 -7.30 -1.76
N ALA A 51 5.99 -6.77 -2.82
CA ALA A 51 7.32 -7.17 -3.28
C ALA A 51 8.39 -6.92 -2.20
N ALA A 52 8.37 -5.76 -1.55
CA ALA A 52 9.29 -5.44 -0.46
C ALA A 52 9.17 -6.44 0.70
N ARG A 53 7.94 -6.77 1.12
CA ARG A 53 7.72 -7.68 2.25
C ARG A 53 8.08 -9.13 1.93
N THR A 54 7.88 -9.55 0.68
CA THR A 54 8.38 -10.84 0.19
C THR A 54 9.90 -10.89 0.22
N ALA A 55 10.58 -9.83 -0.25
CA ALA A 55 12.04 -9.76 -0.24
C ALA A 55 12.60 -9.79 1.20
N GLU A 56 12.00 -9.04 2.13
CA GLU A 56 12.35 -9.06 3.55
C GLU A 56 12.18 -10.45 4.17
N ALA A 57 11.08 -11.14 3.86
CA ALA A 57 10.84 -12.49 4.36
C ALA A 57 11.87 -13.49 3.84
N LEU A 58 12.24 -13.42 2.56
CA LEU A 58 13.28 -14.25 1.97
C LEU A 58 14.65 -13.97 2.57
N ALA A 59 15.01 -12.70 2.76
CA ALA A 59 16.27 -12.30 3.38
C ALA A 59 16.40 -12.78 4.82
N LYS A 60 15.28 -12.87 5.57
CA LYS A 60 15.28 -13.40 6.95
C LYS A 60 15.41 -14.92 7.02
N ALA A 61 15.10 -15.63 5.94
CA ALA A 61 15.14 -17.09 5.89
C ALA A 61 16.49 -17.65 5.38
N ALA A 62 17.37 -16.81 4.85
CA ALA A 62 18.72 -17.13 4.40
C ALA A 62 19.75 -16.97 5.53
#